data_AF-A0AAV6VLA2-F1
#
_entry.id   AF-A0AAV6VLA2-F1
#
_cell.length_a   1.000
_cell.length_b   1.000
_cell.length_c   1.000
_cell.angle_alpha   90.00
_cell.angle_beta   90.00
_cell.angle_gamma   90.00
#
_symmetry.space_group_name_H-M   'P 1'
#
loop_
_entity.id
_entity.type
_entity.pdbx_description
1 polymer ?
#
loop_
_entity_poly.entity_id
_entity_poly.type
_entity_poly.pdbx_seq_one_letter_code
_entity_poly.pdbx_strand_id
1 'polypeptide(L)'
;MADEESDTDENMTEHDDNDSDYEEEKPVKSKRIKRSNGKWKLYYENKQFKKEWLELFPWVEEDHNDPKFAKCTACNKKIKAHKGILETHQKTKRHLKNLSGSDDIEDDEEQQQQQPKKEVKSEPRMNTAHAMPNMMGEDQFSFFTESPIDAAHQAVTTLIDKLVEKYHENRLENLKVQNDAMLQLNQERANLLREENQRKLELSMQKDEHNKEVLETHMKYLAQQHEIKINAMEDERDAKLKAVEQQLVFARQEYEKKVKLLDQQLQYIK
;
A
#
# COMPACT_ATOMS: atom_id res chain seq x y z
N MET A 1 -30.99 56.12 -10.34
CA MET A 1 -31.35 55.56 -9.03
C MET A 1 -30.54 54.28 -8.93
N ALA A 2 -29.28 54.39 -8.47
CA ALA A 2 -28.87 54.42 -7.06
C ALA A 2 -29.33 53.11 -6.41
N ASP A 3 -28.50 52.06 -6.43
CA ASP A 3 -27.39 51.76 -5.50
C ASP A 3 -27.89 50.62 -4.59
N GLU A 4 -27.08 49.56 -4.44
CA GLU A 4 -26.79 48.90 -3.15
C GLU A 4 -26.05 47.58 -3.42
N GLU A 5 -24.72 47.70 -3.43
CA GLU A 5 -23.77 46.63 -3.18
C GLU A 5 -23.86 46.24 -1.70
N SER A 6 -23.99 44.94 -1.41
CA SER A 6 -23.97 44.40 -0.04
C SER A 6 -22.71 43.59 0.15
N ASP A 7 -21.73 44.24 0.76
CA ASP A 7 -20.60 43.65 1.49
C ASP A 7 -21.08 42.58 2.47
N THR A 8 -20.44 41.41 2.46
CA THR A 8 -20.45 40.50 3.62
C THR A 8 -19.01 40.18 4.00
N ASP A 9 -18.57 40.99 4.95
CA ASP A 9 -17.58 40.83 6.00
C ASP A 9 -16.71 39.56 6.02
N GLU A 10 -15.42 39.87 6.03
CA GLU A 10 -14.27 39.11 6.46
C GLU A 10 -14.46 38.50 7.87
N ASN A 11 -14.53 37.18 7.94
CA ASN A 11 -14.40 36.47 9.21
C ASN A 11 -12.91 36.31 9.55
N MET A 12 -12.31 37.38 10.09
CA MET A 12 -11.04 37.33 10.80
C MET A 12 -11.21 36.50 12.09
N THR A 13 -10.72 35.26 12.08
CA THR A 13 -10.57 34.48 13.31
C THR A 13 -9.19 34.76 13.89
N GLU A 14 -9.23 35.51 15.00
CA GLU A 14 -8.10 36.00 15.77
C GLU A 14 -7.17 34.89 16.25
N HIS A 15 -5.87 35.21 16.23
CA HIS A 15 -4.82 34.54 16.99
C HIS A 15 -5.14 34.57 18.48
N ASP A 16 -5.16 33.40 19.10
CA ASP A 16 -5.16 33.25 20.55
C ASP A 16 -3.76 32.75 20.97
N ASP A 17 -2.91 33.72 21.31
CA ASP A 17 -1.61 33.51 21.94
C ASP A 17 -1.83 33.00 23.38
N ASN A 18 -2.01 31.70 23.55
CA ASN A 18 -2.02 31.07 24.87
C ASN A 18 -0.63 30.52 25.20
N ASP A 19 0.21 31.43 25.68
CA ASP A 19 1.48 31.17 26.37
C ASP A 19 1.17 30.61 27.77
N SER A 20 1.10 29.29 27.89
CA SER A 20 1.08 28.61 29.18
C SER A 20 2.20 27.58 29.27
N ASP A 21 3.28 28.02 29.90
CA ASP A 21 4.31 27.24 30.59
C ASP A 21 3.68 26.08 31.39
N TYR A 22 3.66 24.88 30.80
CA TYR A 22 3.16 23.66 31.41
C TYR A 22 4.20 22.55 31.19
N GLU A 23 4.79 22.12 32.30
CA GLU A 23 5.64 20.94 32.49
C GLU A 23 5.38 19.83 31.46
N GLU A 24 6.45 19.43 30.75
CA GLU A 24 6.46 18.41 29.70
C GLU A 24 6.24 17.00 30.30
N GLU A 25 5.06 16.77 30.87
CA GLU A 25 4.57 15.43 31.16
C GLU A 25 4.25 14.74 29.84
N LYS A 26 5.17 13.85 29.44
CA LYS A 26 5.02 12.98 28.27
C LYS A 26 3.61 12.36 28.27
N PRO A 27 2.75 12.65 27.28
CA PRO A 27 1.40 12.12 27.27
C PRO A 27 1.49 10.60 27.18
N VAL A 28 1.06 9.94 28.25
CA VAL A 28 0.82 8.50 28.25
C VAL A 28 -0.25 8.28 27.20
N LYS A 29 0.19 7.85 26.00
CA LYS A 29 -0.65 7.58 24.84
C LYS A 29 -1.66 6.50 25.22
N SER A 30 -2.77 6.92 25.80
CA SER A 30 -3.95 6.09 26.00
C SER A 30 -4.39 5.65 24.61
N LYS A 31 -4.12 4.39 24.28
CA LYS A 31 -4.59 3.76 23.06
C LYS A 31 -6.11 3.83 23.10
N ARG A 32 -6.70 4.87 22.52
CA ARG A 32 -8.13 4.94 22.22
C ARG A 32 -8.44 3.72 21.37
N ILE A 33 -8.99 2.69 22.01
CA ILE A 33 -9.58 1.53 21.34
C ILE A 33 -10.72 2.11 20.52
N LYS A 34 -10.46 2.39 19.24
CA LYS A 34 -11.47 2.78 18.27
C LYS A 34 -12.47 1.63 18.22
N ARG A 35 -13.61 1.79 18.89
CA ARG A 35 -14.75 0.90 18.78
C ARG A 35 -15.18 0.95 17.31
N SER A 36 -14.73 -0.01 16.51
CA SER A 36 -15.16 -0.14 15.13
C SER A 36 -16.67 -0.35 15.14
N ASN A 37 -17.40 0.62 14.59
CA ASN A 37 -18.85 0.54 14.43
C ASN A 37 -19.22 -0.82 13.82
N GLY A 38 -20.08 -1.56 14.52
CA GLY A 38 -20.32 -3.01 14.41
C GLY A 38 -20.87 -3.54 13.08
N LYS A 39 -20.70 -2.83 11.97
CA LYS A 39 -21.14 -3.24 10.63
C LYS A 39 -20.39 -4.47 10.10
N TRP A 40 -19.12 -4.66 10.51
CA TRP A 40 -18.33 -5.83 10.11
C TRP A 40 -18.69 -7.12 10.85
N LYS A 41 -19.35 -7.03 12.02
CA LYS A 41 -19.66 -8.21 12.83
C LYS A 41 -20.71 -9.10 12.16
N LEU A 42 -21.70 -8.48 11.51
CA LEU A 42 -22.76 -9.18 10.78
C LEU A 42 -22.25 -9.92 9.53
N TYR A 43 -21.17 -9.47 8.89
CA TYR A 43 -20.63 -10.13 7.70
C TYR A 43 -20.08 -11.54 7.97
N TYR A 44 -19.59 -11.78 9.19
CA TYR A 44 -19.04 -13.09 9.58
C TYR A 44 -20.08 -14.04 10.17
N GLU A 45 -21.20 -13.54 10.67
CA GLU A 45 -22.18 -14.38 11.38
C GLU A 45 -23.04 -15.25 10.46
N ASN A 46 -23.25 -14.83 9.20
CA ASN A 46 -24.12 -15.54 8.24
C ASN A 46 -23.37 -16.39 7.20
N LYS A 47 -22.05 -16.44 7.23
CA LYS A 47 -21.29 -17.26 6.29
C LYS A 47 -21.21 -18.71 6.77
N GLN A 48 -21.69 -19.60 5.94
CA GLN A 48 -21.58 -21.05 6.09
C GLN A 48 -20.44 -21.59 5.22
N PHE A 49 -19.94 -22.76 5.57
CA PHE A 49 -18.97 -23.53 4.79
C PHE A 49 -19.54 -23.79 3.39
N LYS A 50 -18.73 -23.54 2.36
CA LYS A 50 -19.08 -23.83 0.97
C LYS A 50 -18.33 -25.06 0.50
N LYS A 51 -19.01 -25.98 -0.17
CA LYS A 51 -18.40 -27.21 -0.72
C LYS A 51 -17.25 -26.93 -1.69
N GLU A 52 -17.29 -25.80 -2.41
CA GLU A 52 -16.20 -25.30 -3.28
C GLU A 52 -14.85 -25.17 -2.54
N TRP A 53 -14.86 -25.00 -1.22
CA TRP A 53 -13.62 -24.90 -0.45
C TRP A 53 -12.92 -26.23 -0.23
N LEU A 54 -13.62 -27.36 -0.38
CA LEU A 54 -12.99 -28.68 -0.38
C LEU A 54 -12.09 -28.87 -1.61
N GLU A 55 -12.46 -28.26 -2.75
CA GLU A 55 -11.65 -28.29 -3.97
C GLU A 55 -10.41 -27.41 -3.86
N LEU A 56 -10.55 -26.24 -3.22
CA LEU A 56 -9.43 -25.28 -3.06
C LEU A 56 -8.48 -25.65 -1.92
N PHE A 57 -9.00 -26.27 -0.85
CA PHE A 57 -8.25 -26.59 0.36
C PHE A 57 -8.49 -28.06 0.77
N PRO A 58 -7.78 -29.02 0.14
CA PRO A 58 -7.99 -30.45 0.38
C PRO A 58 -7.73 -30.91 1.83
N TRP A 59 -7.01 -30.11 2.62
CA TRP A 59 -6.73 -30.35 4.05
C TRP A 59 -7.86 -29.88 4.98
N VAL A 60 -8.97 -29.37 4.44
CA VAL A 60 -10.11 -28.87 5.21
C VAL A 60 -11.27 -29.88 5.13
N GLU A 61 -11.85 -30.21 6.29
CA GLU A 61 -13.08 -31.00 6.41
C GLU A 61 -14.22 -30.17 7.02
N GLU A 62 -15.46 -30.48 6.63
CA GLU A 62 -16.66 -29.85 7.18
C GLU A 62 -16.96 -30.37 8.60
N ASP A 63 -17.10 -29.47 9.58
CA ASP A 63 -17.53 -29.86 10.93
C ASP A 63 -19.04 -30.09 10.91
N HIS A 64 -19.45 -31.34 11.13
CA HIS A 64 -20.86 -31.75 11.07
C HIS A 64 -21.71 -31.10 12.19
N ASN A 65 -21.07 -30.64 13.27
CA ASN A 65 -21.78 -30.01 14.37
C ASN A 65 -22.07 -28.53 14.09
N ASP A 66 -21.17 -27.84 13.38
CA ASP A 66 -21.22 -26.39 13.17
C ASP A 66 -20.79 -26.01 11.74
N PRO A 67 -21.72 -25.66 10.83
CA PRO A 67 -21.38 -25.29 9.45
C PRO A 67 -20.63 -23.96 9.32
N LYS A 68 -20.41 -23.24 10.44
CA LYS A 68 -19.60 -22.00 10.48
C LYS A 68 -18.12 -22.28 10.69
N PHE A 69 -17.77 -23.50 11.07
CA PHE A 69 -16.40 -23.92 11.30
C PHE A 69 -16.02 -25.05 10.33
N ALA A 70 -14.74 -25.09 10.03
CA ALA A 70 -14.12 -26.16 9.29
C ALA A 70 -12.97 -26.73 10.13
N LYS A 71 -12.74 -28.02 10.03
CA LYS A 71 -11.65 -28.70 10.74
C LYS A 71 -10.47 -28.84 9.78
N CYS A 72 -9.30 -28.39 10.20
CA CYS A 72 -8.06 -28.66 9.46
C CYS A 72 -7.57 -30.07 9.81
N THR A 73 -7.42 -30.95 8.83
CA THR A 73 -6.95 -32.34 9.01
C THR A 73 -5.47 -32.38 9.41
N ALA A 74 -4.65 -31.47 8.89
CA ALA A 74 -3.22 -31.39 9.23
C ALA A 74 -2.98 -30.88 10.67
N CYS A 75 -3.76 -29.89 11.13
CA CYS A 75 -3.56 -29.24 12.44
C CYS A 75 -4.51 -29.76 13.53
N ASN A 76 -5.54 -30.53 13.18
CA ASN A 76 -6.68 -30.90 14.04
C ASN A 76 -7.35 -29.74 14.78
N LYS A 77 -7.31 -28.53 14.21
CA LYS A 77 -7.87 -27.30 14.81
C LYS A 77 -9.18 -26.90 14.13
N LYS A 78 -10.15 -26.43 14.92
CA LYS A 78 -11.37 -25.78 14.41
C LYS A 78 -11.04 -24.35 13.95
N ILE A 79 -11.35 -24.05 12.69
CA ILE A 79 -11.08 -22.76 12.05
C ILE A 79 -12.41 -22.22 11.52
N LYS A 80 -12.61 -20.91 11.54
CA LYS A 80 -13.80 -20.31 10.92
C LYS A 80 -13.80 -20.59 9.42
N ALA A 81 -14.95 -21.03 8.91
CA ALA A 81 -15.19 -21.33 7.52
C ALA A 81 -15.26 -20.02 6.71
N HIS A 82 -14.10 -19.40 6.47
CA HIS A 82 -13.98 -18.19 5.67
C HIS A 82 -12.73 -18.27 4.80
N LYS A 83 -12.87 -18.05 3.48
CA LYS A 83 -11.76 -18.13 2.51
C LYS A 83 -10.46 -17.47 2.99
N GLY A 84 -10.52 -16.20 3.38
CA GLY A 84 -9.32 -15.49 3.87
C GLY A 84 -8.71 -16.09 5.16
N ILE A 85 -9.52 -16.68 6.04
CA ILE A 85 -9.02 -17.34 7.26
C ILE A 85 -8.36 -18.68 6.90
N LEU A 86 -8.91 -19.42 5.93
CA LEU A 86 -8.30 -20.65 5.42
C LEU A 86 -6.97 -20.37 4.71
N GLU A 87 -6.91 -19.34 3.86
CA GLU A 87 -5.66 -18.92 3.17
C GLU A 87 -4.58 -18.47 4.14
N THR A 88 -4.95 -17.71 5.18
CA THR A 88 -4.00 -17.28 6.21
C THR A 88 -3.55 -18.46 7.07
N HIS A 89 -4.45 -19.41 7.38
CA HIS A 89 -4.10 -20.64 8.08
C HIS A 89 -3.11 -21.50 7.29
N GLN A 90 -3.32 -21.64 5.98
CA GLN A 90 -2.43 -22.40 5.09
C GLN A 90 -0.98 -21.92 5.15
N LYS A 91 -0.78 -20.61 5.35
CA LYS A 91 0.54 -19.98 5.44
C LYS A 91 1.18 -20.06 6.84
N THR A 92 0.46 -20.58 7.84
CA THR A 92 1.02 -20.68 9.19
C THR A 92 2.10 -21.74 9.26
N LYS A 93 3.20 -21.44 9.98
CA LYS A 93 4.33 -22.37 10.14
C LYS A 93 3.88 -23.74 10.67
N ARG A 94 2.95 -23.77 11.63
CA ARG A 94 2.39 -25.01 12.18
C ARG A 94 1.69 -25.85 11.13
N HIS A 95 0.88 -25.22 10.28
CA HIS A 95 0.22 -25.92 9.19
C HIS A 95 1.22 -26.49 8.19
N LEU A 96 2.22 -25.69 7.78
CA LEU A 96 3.26 -26.13 6.86
C LEU A 96 4.10 -27.28 7.43
N LYS A 97 4.48 -27.23 8.73
CA LYS A 97 5.23 -28.29 9.43
C LYS A 97 4.44 -29.60 9.49
N ASN A 98 3.15 -29.53 9.81
CA ASN A 98 2.30 -30.72 9.86
C ASN A 98 2.00 -31.28 8.46
N LEU A 99 1.86 -30.41 7.45
CA LEU A 99 1.62 -30.83 6.08
C LEU A 99 2.86 -31.50 5.45
N SER A 100 4.07 -31.10 5.86
CA SER A 100 5.32 -31.73 5.41
C SER A 100 5.59 -33.10 6.04
N GLY A 101 4.76 -33.57 6.99
CA GLY A 101 4.91 -34.89 7.61
C GLY A 101 6.19 -35.07 8.42
N SER A 102 6.87 -33.98 8.77
CA SER A 102 8.05 -34.01 9.64
C SER A 102 7.58 -34.06 11.10
N ASP A 103 7.15 -35.25 11.53
CA ASP A 103 6.53 -35.51 12.84
C ASP A 103 7.55 -35.57 14.00
N ASP A 104 8.74 -34.99 13.84
CA ASP A 104 9.91 -35.34 14.65
C ASP A 104 10.33 -34.29 15.71
N ILE A 105 9.49 -33.30 16.01
CA ILE A 105 9.81 -32.32 17.07
C ILE A 105 8.55 -31.91 17.84
N GLU A 106 8.39 -32.52 19.02
CA GLU A 106 7.55 -32.08 20.12
C GLU A 106 8.04 -30.72 20.63
N ASP A 107 7.58 -29.62 20.01
CA ASP A 107 7.79 -28.27 20.55
C ASP A 107 6.71 -28.00 21.60
N ASP A 108 7.07 -28.30 22.84
CA ASP A 108 6.39 -27.97 24.09
C ASP A 108 6.45 -26.45 24.39
N GLU A 109 5.93 -25.62 23.47
CA GLU A 109 5.87 -24.15 23.63
C GLU A 109 4.43 -23.64 23.65
N GLU A 110 3.72 -23.96 24.73
CA GLU A 110 2.52 -23.23 25.13
C GLU A 110 2.85 -22.38 26.38
N GLN A 111 3.51 -21.23 26.18
CA GLN A 111 3.39 -19.98 26.98
C GLN A 111 4.53 -19.01 26.65
N GLN A 112 4.25 -17.98 25.83
CA GLN A 112 4.86 -16.65 25.98
C GLN A 112 4.21 -15.59 25.08
N GLN A 113 3.06 -15.08 25.53
CA GLN A 113 2.77 -13.67 25.35
C GLN A 113 3.61 -12.90 26.37
N GLN A 114 4.80 -12.41 26.00
CA GLN A 114 5.48 -11.31 26.73
C GLN A 114 6.64 -10.70 25.92
N GLN A 115 6.37 -9.49 25.43
CA GLN A 115 7.27 -8.31 25.33
C GLN A 115 8.42 -8.25 24.29
N PRO A 116 8.68 -7.05 23.72
CA PRO A 116 9.73 -6.81 22.74
C PRO A 116 11.10 -6.68 23.43
N LYS A 117 12.03 -7.60 23.13
CA LYS A 117 13.44 -7.49 23.55
C LYS A 117 14.22 -6.58 22.60
N LYS A 118 14.87 -5.61 23.23
CA LYS A 118 15.81 -4.63 22.68
C LYS A 118 16.99 -5.30 21.98
N GLU A 119 17.44 -4.64 20.93
CA GLU A 119 18.68 -4.89 20.19
C GLU A 119 19.89 -4.93 21.12
N VAL A 120 20.66 -6.02 21.05
CA VAL A 120 22.00 -6.11 21.66
C VAL A 120 23.01 -5.96 20.52
N LYS A 121 23.64 -4.79 20.46
CA LYS A 121 24.88 -4.54 19.73
C LYS A 121 25.98 -5.42 20.32
N SER A 122 26.45 -6.42 19.57
CA SER A 122 27.67 -7.16 19.90
C SER A 122 28.83 -6.61 19.06
N GLU A 123 29.77 -5.96 19.74
CA GLU A 123 31.08 -5.55 19.20
C GLU A 123 31.98 -6.78 18.93
N PRO A 124 32.87 -6.72 17.93
CA PRO A 124 33.84 -7.77 17.68
C PRO A 124 35.05 -7.62 18.61
N ARG A 125 35.25 -8.61 19.48
CA ARG A 125 36.36 -8.74 20.41
C ARG A 125 37.65 -9.12 19.66
N MET A 126 38.72 -8.38 19.93
CA MET A 126 40.05 -8.58 19.38
C MET A 126 40.71 -9.86 19.92
N ASN A 127 41.45 -10.57 19.07
CA ASN A 127 42.44 -11.57 19.48
C ASN A 127 43.83 -11.11 19.05
N THR A 128 44.55 -10.52 20.00
CA THR A 128 45.98 -10.19 19.94
C THR A 128 46.76 -11.44 20.31
N ALA A 129 47.37 -12.12 19.32
CA ALA A 129 48.22 -13.28 19.57
C ALA A 129 49.64 -12.83 19.96
N HIS A 130 50.12 -13.39 21.06
CA HIS A 130 51.47 -13.27 21.60
C HIS A 130 52.54 -13.71 20.59
N ALA A 131 53.51 -12.83 20.34
CA ALA A 131 54.78 -13.17 19.73
C ALA A 131 55.77 -13.56 20.84
N MET A 132 56.17 -14.84 20.86
CA MET A 132 57.30 -15.33 21.63
C MET A 132 58.61 -15.00 20.87
N PRO A 133 59.67 -14.52 21.55
CA PRO A 133 60.98 -14.35 20.94
C PRO A 133 61.70 -15.70 20.83
N ASN A 134 62.01 -16.11 19.60
CA ASN A 134 62.79 -17.31 19.32
C ASN A 134 64.28 -17.01 19.56
N MET A 135 64.84 -17.60 20.62
CA MET A 135 66.29 -17.70 20.85
C MET A 135 66.84 -18.90 20.06
N MET A 136 67.69 -18.64 19.09
CA MET A 136 68.75 -19.55 18.62
C MET A 136 69.92 -18.62 18.26
N GLY A 137 71.14 -18.81 18.75
CA GLY A 137 71.81 -20.09 18.97
C GLY A 137 72.92 -20.15 17.93
N GLU A 138 74.13 -19.87 18.41
CA GLU A 138 75.39 -19.66 17.69
C GLU A 138 75.61 -20.53 16.44
N ASP A 139 75.98 -19.84 15.36
CA ASP A 139 76.44 -20.35 14.08
C ASP A 139 77.62 -21.33 14.22
N GLN A 140 77.32 -22.63 14.26
CA GLN A 140 78.28 -23.67 13.92
C GLN A 140 78.15 -23.94 12.41
N PHE A 141 78.95 -23.22 11.61
CA PHE A 141 79.08 -23.38 10.16
C PHE A 141 79.58 -24.79 9.80
N SER A 142 78.69 -25.77 9.80
CA SER A 142 78.92 -27.07 9.19
C SER A 142 78.88 -26.89 7.68
N PHE A 143 80.05 -26.82 7.06
CA PHE A 143 80.24 -26.85 5.60
C PHE A 143 79.91 -28.27 5.10
N PHE A 144 78.65 -28.66 5.23
CA PHE A 144 78.11 -29.88 4.66
C PHE A 144 77.97 -29.60 3.17
N THR A 145 78.78 -30.27 2.36
CA THR A 145 78.56 -30.34 0.92
C THR A 145 77.19 -30.98 0.72
N GLU A 146 76.17 -30.18 0.43
CA GLU A 146 74.82 -30.67 0.14
C GLU A 146 74.93 -31.79 -0.88
N SER A 147 74.34 -32.94 -0.54
CA SER A 147 74.24 -34.04 -1.48
C SER A 147 73.48 -33.53 -2.71
N PRO A 148 73.93 -33.82 -3.95
CA PRO A 148 73.18 -33.46 -5.17
C PRO A 148 71.71 -33.93 -5.14
N ILE A 149 71.42 -34.97 -4.37
CA ILE A 149 70.06 -35.49 -4.13
C ILE A 149 69.23 -34.50 -3.30
N ASP A 150 69.80 -33.91 -2.25
CA ASP A 150 69.09 -32.96 -1.39
C ASP A 150 68.79 -31.66 -2.15
N ALA A 151 69.74 -31.17 -2.96
CA ALA A 151 69.51 -30.02 -3.84
C ALA A 151 68.38 -30.30 -4.85
N ALA A 152 68.32 -31.51 -5.41
CA ALA A 152 67.24 -31.91 -6.31
C ALA A 152 65.89 -31.99 -5.58
N HIS A 153 65.84 -32.57 -4.37
CA HIS A 153 64.63 -32.60 -3.55
C HIS A 153 64.16 -31.18 -3.20
N GLN A 154 65.06 -30.29 -2.76
CA GLN A 154 64.72 -28.89 -2.45
C GLN A 154 64.15 -28.18 -3.69
N ALA A 155 64.74 -28.40 -4.87
CA ALA A 155 64.24 -27.83 -6.12
C ALA A 155 62.83 -28.34 -6.46
N VAL A 156 62.58 -29.65 -6.29
CA VAL A 156 61.25 -30.25 -6.51
C VAL A 156 60.23 -29.71 -5.52
N THR A 157 60.55 -29.64 -4.24
CA THR A 157 59.66 -29.07 -3.21
C THR A 157 59.31 -27.63 -3.53
N THR A 158 60.31 -26.81 -3.93
CA THR A 158 60.08 -25.42 -4.34
C THR A 158 59.16 -25.31 -5.56
N LEU A 159 59.26 -26.23 -6.52
CA LEU A 159 58.35 -26.28 -7.68
C LEU A 159 56.94 -26.67 -7.26
N ILE A 160 56.79 -27.65 -6.35
CA ILE A 160 55.48 -28.05 -5.81
C ILE A 160 54.84 -26.87 -5.10
N ASP A 161 55.55 -26.18 -4.23
CA ASP A 161 55.04 -25.02 -3.48
C ASP A 161 54.57 -23.92 -4.43
N LYS A 162 55.34 -23.59 -5.47
CA LYS A 162 54.95 -22.62 -6.51
C LYS A 162 53.71 -23.05 -7.30
N LEU A 163 53.56 -24.34 -7.59
CA LEU A 163 52.38 -24.85 -8.29
C LEU A 163 51.13 -24.77 -7.39
N VAL A 164 51.28 -25.09 -6.10
CA VAL A 164 50.20 -24.98 -5.12
C VAL A 164 49.80 -23.52 -4.90
N GLU A 165 50.78 -22.62 -4.77
CA GLU A 165 50.54 -21.17 -4.66
C GLU A 165 49.78 -20.64 -5.87
N LYS A 166 50.25 -20.93 -7.09
CA LYS A 166 49.58 -20.53 -8.34
C LYS A 166 48.16 -21.10 -8.45
N TYR A 167 47.93 -22.34 -8.00
CA TYR A 167 46.61 -22.93 -7.96
C TYR A 167 45.68 -22.17 -7.00
N HIS A 168 46.17 -21.83 -5.81
CA HIS A 168 45.39 -21.06 -4.83
C HIS A 168 45.10 -19.64 -5.32
N GLU A 169 46.06 -18.95 -5.94
CA GLU A 169 45.86 -17.64 -6.57
C GLU A 169 44.75 -17.70 -7.62
N ASN A 170 44.83 -18.65 -8.56
CA ASN A 170 43.82 -18.81 -9.60
C ASN A 170 42.45 -19.16 -9.00
N ARG A 171 42.39 -19.98 -7.95
CA ARG A 171 41.13 -20.29 -7.26
C ARG A 171 40.54 -19.04 -6.58
N LEU A 172 41.36 -18.21 -5.95
CA LEU A 172 40.91 -16.95 -5.34
C LEU A 172 40.41 -15.97 -6.39
N GLU A 173 41.09 -15.86 -7.54
CA GLU A 173 40.65 -15.02 -8.66
C GLU A 173 39.31 -15.49 -9.21
N ASN A 174 39.13 -16.80 -9.42
CA ASN A 174 37.85 -17.37 -9.86
C ASN A 174 36.72 -17.10 -8.85
N LEU A 175 36.98 -17.25 -7.55
CA LEU A 175 36.00 -16.93 -6.50
C LEU A 175 35.65 -15.44 -6.47
N LYS A 176 36.62 -14.57 -6.71
CA LYS A 176 36.41 -13.13 -6.81
C LYS A 176 35.49 -12.78 -7.98
N VAL A 177 35.77 -13.32 -9.16
CA VAL A 177 34.92 -13.13 -10.35
C VAL A 177 33.49 -13.63 -10.10
N GLN A 178 33.33 -14.78 -9.43
CA GLN A 178 32.00 -15.30 -9.07
C GLN A 178 31.26 -14.38 -8.08
N ASN A 179 31.95 -13.84 -7.08
CA ASN A 179 31.36 -12.91 -6.12
C ASN A 179 30.94 -11.60 -6.81
N ASP A 180 31.81 -11.03 -7.65
CA ASP A 180 31.52 -9.82 -8.41
C ASP A 180 30.30 -10.01 -9.33
N ALA A 181 30.19 -11.16 -10.02
CA ALA A 181 29.02 -11.50 -10.82
C ALA A 181 27.73 -11.60 -9.98
N MET A 182 27.81 -12.17 -8.78
CA MET A 182 26.66 -12.23 -7.86
C MET A 182 26.23 -10.83 -7.39
N LEU A 183 27.18 -9.95 -7.08
CA LEU A 183 26.91 -8.57 -6.70
C LEU A 183 26.25 -7.79 -7.84
N GLN A 184 26.72 -7.95 -9.07
CA GLN A 184 26.11 -7.36 -10.26
C GLN A 184 24.65 -7.81 -10.44
N LEU A 185 24.38 -9.11 -10.36
CA LEU A 185 23.01 -9.65 -10.46
C LEU A 185 22.10 -9.11 -9.35
N ASN A 186 22.60 -8.97 -8.13
CA ASN A 186 21.84 -8.38 -7.02
C ASN A 186 21.52 -6.90 -7.26
N GLN A 187 22.48 -6.15 -7.82
CA GLN A 187 22.29 -4.75 -8.19
C GLN A 187 21.26 -4.61 -9.32
N GLU A 188 21.37 -5.42 -10.37
CA GLU A 188 20.40 -5.45 -11.48
C GLU A 188 19.00 -5.79 -10.99
N ARG A 189 18.87 -6.80 -10.11
CA ARG A 189 17.59 -7.16 -9.49
C ARG A 189 17.00 -6.00 -8.70
N ALA A 190 17.81 -5.25 -7.97
CA ALA A 190 17.35 -4.06 -7.23
C ALA A 190 16.91 -2.94 -8.19
N ASN A 191 17.57 -2.77 -9.33
CA ASN A 191 17.18 -1.80 -10.36
C ASN A 191 15.83 -2.18 -10.99
N LEU A 192 15.66 -3.44 -11.39
CA LEU A 192 14.40 -3.95 -11.95
C LEU A 192 13.22 -3.75 -10.99
N LEU A 193 13.43 -4.00 -9.69
CA LEU A 193 12.38 -3.78 -8.70
C LEU A 193 12.01 -2.30 -8.57
N ARG A 194 12.98 -1.39 -8.66
CA ARG A 194 12.72 0.06 -8.66
C ARG A 194 11.95 0.49 -9.90
N GLU A 195 12.34 0.01 -11.07
CA GLU A 195 11.65 0.28 -12.34
C GLU A 195 10.22 -0.28 -12.34
N GLU A 196 10.00 -1.49 -11.81
CA GLU A 196 8.67 -2.08 -11.70
C GLU A 196 7.77 -1.25 -10.79
N ASN A 197 8.30 -0.80 -9.65
CA ASN A 197 7.56 0.08 -8.75
C ASN A 197 7.25 1.44 -9.38
N GLN A 198 8.18 2.00 -10.16
CA GLN A 198 7.96 3.22 -10.91
C GLN A 198 6.86 3.05 -11.96
N ARG A 199 6.89 1.97 -12.77
CA ARG A 199 5.83 1.68 -13.75
C ARG A 199 4.46 1.51 -13.09
N LYS A 200 4.40 0.85 -11.92
CA LYS A 200 3.15 0.72 -11.15
C LYS A 200 2.63 2.08 -10.69
N LEU A 201 3.51 2.98 -10.27
CA LEU A 201 3.14 4.34 -9.87
C LEU A 201 2.60 5.13 -11.07
N GLU A 202 3.29 5.08 -12.22
CA GLU A 202 2.88 5.74 -13.45
C GLU A 202 1.49 5.25 -13.93
N LEU A 203 1.26 3.93 -13.91
CA LEU A 203 -0.04 3.35 -14.24
C LEU A 203 -1.14 3.79 -13.27
N SER A 204 -0.83 3.93 -11.99
CA SER A 204 -1.79 4.45 -11.00
C SER A 204 -2.15 5.91 -11.31
N MET A 205 -1.15 6.75 -11.62
CA MET A 205 -1.38 8.15 -11.97
C MET A 205 -2.23 8.30 -13.24
N GLN A 206 -1.94 7.52 -14.29
CA GLN A 206 -2.74 7.53 -15.52
C GLN A 206 -4.20 7.11 -15.27
N LYS A 207 -4.40 6.12 -14.40
CA LYS A 207 -5.75 5.69 -14.01
C LYS A 207 -6.50 6.79 -13.26
N ASP A 208 -5.83 7.47 -12.35
CA ASP A 208 -6.42 8.58 -11.59
C ASP A 208 -6.74 9.78 -12.49
N GLU A 209 -5.88 10.08 -13.46
CA GLU A 209 -6.11 11.10 -14.49
C GLU A 209 -7.32 10.75 -15.37
N HIS A 210 -7.40 9.52 -15.87
CA HIS A 210 -8.56 9.06 -16.64
C HIS A 210 -9.86 9.13 -15.83
N ASN A 211 -9.83 8.73 -14.55
CA ASN A 211 -11.00 8.85 -13.68
C ASN A 211 -11.43 10.31 -13.50
N LYS A 212 -10.47 11.23 -13.39
CA LYS A 212 -10.73 12.68 -13.31
C LYS A 212 -11.38 13.19 -14.59
N GLU A 213 -10.89 12.80 -15.76
CA GLU A 213 -11.50 13.16 -17.05
C GLU A 213 -12.94 12.62 -17.18
N VAL A 214 -13.19 11.38 -16.77
CA VAL A 214 -14.53 10.79 -16.76
C VAL A 214 -15.48 11.56 -15.84
N LEU A 215 -15.01 11.96 -14.65
CA LEU A 215 -15.80 12.80 -13.74
C LEU A 215 -16.07 14.18 -14.33
N GLU A 216 -15.07 14.81 -14.94
CA GLU A 216 -15.22 16.13 -15.55
C GLU A 216 -16.22 16.12 -16.72
N THR A 217 -16.12 15.12 -17.60
CA THR A 217 -17.07 14.95 -18.72
C THR A 217 -18.49 14.69 -18.23
N HIS A 218 -18.65 13.88 -17.18
CA HIS A 218 -19.96 13.67 -16.56
C HIS A 218 -20.53 14.96 -15.95
N MET A 219 -19.71 15.75 -15.26
CA MET A 219 -20.15 17.04 -14.70
C MET A 219 -20.54 18.04 -15.80
N LYS A 220 -19.78 18.11 -16.90
CA LYS A 220 -20.14 18.94 -18.07
C LYS A 220 -21.46 18.52 -18.69
N TYR A 221 -21.69 17.21 -18.82
CA TYR A 221 -22.96 16.68 -19.33
C TYR A 221 -24.15 17.09 -18.44
N LEU A 222 -24.02 16.95 -17.11
CA LEU A 222 -25.06 17.40 -16.19
C LEU A 222 -25.30 18.90 -16.27
N ALA A 223 -24.24 19.71 -16.33
CA ALA A 223 -24.36 21.16 -16.49
C ALA A 223 -25.12 21.53 -17.77
N GLN A 224 -24.82 20.87 -18.90
CA GLN A 224 -25.53 21.06 -20.16
C GLN A 224 -27.02 20.66 -20.05
N GLN A 225 -27.34 19.57 -19.36
CA GLN A 225 -28.74 19.18 -19.10
C GLN A 225 -29.49 20.25 -18.30
N HIS A 226 -28.83 20.83 -17.28
CA HIS A 226 -29.39 21.93 -16.50
C HIS A 226 -29.62 23.18 -17.35
N GLU A 227 -28.65 23.54 -18.20
CA GLU A 227 -28.74 24.67 -19.12
C GLU A 227 -29.90 24.51 -20.11
N ILE A 228 -30.03 23.35 -20.75
CA ILE A 228 -31.16 23.04 -21.64
C ILE A 228 -32.50 23.19 -20.92
N LYS A 229 -32.58 22.69 -19.68
CA LYS A 229 -33.80 22.79 -18.87
C LYS A 229 -34.14 24.24 -18.49
N ILE A 230 -33.14 25.04 -18.15
CA ILE A 230 -33.32 26.47 -17.85
C ILE A 230 -33.84 27.19 -19.10
N ASN A 231 -33.17 27.02 -20.25
CA ASN A 231 -33.59 27.64 -21.50
C ASN A 231 -35.03 27.25 -21.89
N ALA A 232 -35.41 25.99 -21.71
CA ALA A 232 -36.78 25.54 -21.97
C ALA A 232 -37.82 26.20 -21.06
N MET A 233 -37.50 26.42 -19.77
CA MET A 233 -38.39 27.13 -18.84
C MET A 233 -38.48 28.62 -19.18
N GLU A 234 -37.39 29.24 -19.64
CA GLU A 234 -37.37 30.63 -20.09
C GLU A 234 -38.20 30.82 -21.36
N ASP A 235 -38.07 29.93 -22.34
CA ASP A 235 -38.88 29.92 -23.56
C ASP A 235 -40.38 29.80 -23.24
N GLU A 236 -40.75 28.91 -22.29
CA GLU A 236 -42.13 28.75 -21.84
C GLU A 236 -42.65 30.02 -21.15
N ARG A 237 -41.84 30.64 -20.30
CA ARG A 237 -42.16 31.90 -19.63
C ARG A 237 -42.39 33.02 -20.66
N ASP A 238 -41.50 33.16 -21.63
CA ASP A 238 -41.58 34.22 -22.63
C ASP A 238 -42.76 34.00 -23.60
N ALA A 239 -43.10 32.75 -23.91
CA ALA A 239 -44.32 32.42 -24.65
C ALA A 239 -45.58 32.81 -23.87
N LYS A 240 -45.63 32.54 -22.56
CA LYS A 240 -46.73 32.97 -21.69
C LYS A 240 -46.82 34.49 -21.61
N LEU A 241 -45.69 35.19 -21.49
CA LEU A 241 -45.65 36.65 -21.47
C LEU A 241 -46.24 37.24 -22.76
N LYS A 242 -45.81 36.74 -23.93
CA LYS A 242 -46.35 37.17 -25.23
C LYS A 242 -47.85 36.89 -25.37
N ALA A 243 -48.33 35.77 -24.83
CA ALA A 243 -49.76 35.46 -24.85
C ALA A 243 -50.58 36.47 -24.01
N VAL A 244 -50.07 36.86 -22.83
CA VAL A 244 -50.69 37.89 -21.99
C VAL A 244 -50.66 39.25 -22.68
N GLU A 245 -49.54 39.64 -23.30
CA GLU A 245 -49.43 40.87 -24.09
C GLU A 245 -50.47 40.91 -25.22
N GLN A 246 -50.64 39.80 -25.95
CA GLN A 246 -51.66 39.70 -27.00
C GLN A 246 -53.08 39.87 -26.43
N GLN A 247 -53.39 39.23 -25.30
CA GLN A 247 -54.70 39.40 -24.63
C GLN A 247 -54.95 40.86 -24.23
N LEU A 248 -53.92 41.55 -23.70
CA LEU A 248 -54.02 42.97 -23.36
C LEU A 248 -54.26 43.85 -24.59
N VAL A 249 -53.60 43.56 -25.71
CA VAL A 249 -53.83 44.26 -26.99
C VAL A 249 -55.27 44.07 -27.46
N PHE A 250 -55.79 42.84 -27.44
CA PHE A 250 -57.19 42.58 -27.80
C PHE A 250 -58.18 43.30 -26.88
N ALA A 251 -57.98 43.23 -25.56
CA ALA A 251 -58.81 43.91 -24.58
C ALA A 251 -58.82 45.43 -24.79
N ARG A 252 -57.66 46.03 -25.11
CA ARG A 252 -57.54 47.45 -25.44
C ARG A 252 -58.34 47.81 -26.70
N GLN A 253 -58.22 47.02 -27.76
CA GLN A 253 -58.99 47.25 -29.00
C GLN A 253 -60.50 47.15 -28.78
N GLU A 254 -60.96 46.18 -27.98
CA GLU A 254 -62.37 46.06 -27.61
C GLU A 254 -62.85 47.26 -26.79
N TYR A 255 -62.04 47.72 -25.83
CA TYR A 255 -62.33 48.92 -25.05
C TYR A 255 -62.45 50.16 -25.95
N GLU A 256 -61.50 50.38 -26.85
CA GLU A 256 -61.53 51.49 -27.82
C GLU A 256 -62.77 51.44 -28.72
N LYS A 257 -63.21 50.24 -29.16
CA LYS A 257 -64.46 50.06 -29.90
C LYS A 257 -65.68 50.45 -29.07
N LYS A 258 -65.75 50.00 -27.81
CA LYS A 258 -66.85 50.31 -26.89
C LYS A 258 -66.94 51.81 -26.59
N VAL A 259 -65.81 52.46 -26.36
CA VAL A 259 -65.74 53.93 -26.15
C VAL A 259 -66.27 54.68 -27.37
N LYS A 260 -65.81 54.33 -28.58
CA LYS A 260 -66.32 54.96 -29.83
C LYS A 260 -67.83 54.81 -29.99
N LEU A 261 -68.38 53.66 -29.60
CA LEU A 261 -69.83 53.40 -29.68
C LEU A 261 -70.62 54.23 -28.66
N LEU A 262 -70.09 54.39 -27.44
CA LEU A 262 -70.64 55.29 -26.43
C LEU A 262 -70.60 56.75 -26.89
N ASP A 263 -69.49 57.20 -27.48
CA ASP A 263 -69.37 58.56 -28.03
C ASP A 263 -70.41 58.82 -29.12
N GLN A 264 -70.63 57.86 -30.03
CA GLN A 264 -71.70 57.94 -31.03
C GLN A 264 -73.08 58.06 -30.38
N GLN A 265 -73.39 57.24 -29.37
CA GLN A 265 -74.67 57.31 -28.66
C GLN A 265 -74.88 58.66 -27.99
N LEU A 266 -73.83 59.23 -27.36
CA LEU A 266 -73.88 60.55 -26.75
C LEU A 266 -74.10 61.68 -27.77
N GLN A 267 -73.61 61.53 -29.00
CA GLN A 267 -73.88 62.50 -30.07
C GLN A 267 -75.35 62.50 -30.50
N TYR A 268 -76.04 61.36 -30.48
CA TYR A 268 -77.47 61.28 -30.83
C TYR A 268 -78.42 61.87 -29.76
N ILE A 269 -77.95 62.03 -28.53
CA ILE A 269 -78.76 62.57 -27.42
C ILE A 269 -78.76 64.12 -27.42
N LYS A 270 -77.80 64.75 -28.11
CA LYS A 270 -77.72 66.22 -28.24
C LYS A 270 -78.55 66.72 -29.40
#